data_AF-A0A3L7RYL8-F1
#
_entry.id   AF-A0A3L7RYL8-F1
#
_cell.length_a   1.000
_cell.length_b   1.000
_cell.length_c   1.000
_cell.angle_alpha   90.00
_cell.angle_beta   90.00
_cell.angle_gamma   90.00
#
_symmetry.space_group_name_H-M   'P 1'
#
loop_
_entity.id
_entity.type
_entity.pdbx_description
1 polymer ?
#
loop_
_entity_poly.entity_id
_entity_poly.type
_entity_poly.pdbx_seq_one_letter_code
_entity_poly.pdbx_strand_id
1 'polypeptide(L)'
;MNLHSNSNPFEPSESTIAPEVKSRRVIHSPLVLSIQWTVVVLVNLIVPYLLAGGMTGPMGGWGIFLGVVLVLLFGFWASRAIPMGVLLTVRGGVLVALSQFFPLIHLLAGMLSIDFHRRTGIIPAEQLDRGNLGFLSALLLTVSTGGILLMISCGLGVILKWITPSRWWKPRETVAS
;
A
#
# COMPACT_ATOMS: atom_id res chain seq x y z
N MET A 1 -9.25 -41.40 58.38
CA MET A 1 -10.03 -41.25 57.14
C MET A 1 -9.13 -40.47 56.18
N ASN A 2 -8.32 -41.17 55.40
CA ASN A 2 -7.25 -40.57 54.60
C ASN A 2 -7.81 -40.19 53.23
N LEU A 3 -7.85 -38.90 52.95
CA LEU A 3 -8.15 -38.37 51.62
C LEU A 3 -6.93 -38.67 50.72
N HIS A 4 -7.06 -39.70 49.88
CA HIS A 4 -6.14 -39.91 48.78
C HIS A 4 -6.24 -38.70 47.85
N SER A 5 -5.23 -37.83 47.92
CA SER A 5 -4.99 -36.79 46.93
C SER A 5 -4.74 -37.48 45.59
N ASN A 6 -5.77 -37.55 44.74
CA ASN A 6 -5.66 -37.86 43.32
C ASN A 6 -4.94 -36.69 42.63
N SER A 7 -3.63 -36.60 42.88
CA SER A 7 -2.72 -35.77 42.12
C SER A 7 -2.54 -36.45 40.78
N ASN A 8 -3.13 -35.87 39.74
CA ASN A 8 -2.96 -36.35 38.38
C ASN A 8 -1.46 -36.24 38.04
N PRO A 9 -0.75 -37.36 37.79
CA PRO A 9 0.69 -37.34 37.55
C PRO A 9 1.07 -36.65 36.22
N PHE A 10 0.07 -36.32 35.39
CA PHE A 10 0.24 -35.56 34.16
C PHE A 10 -0.18 -34.09 34.28
N GLU A 11 -0.54 -33.62 35.47
CA GLU A 11 -0.81 -32.20 35.69
C GLU A 11 0.51 -31.43 35.52
N PRO A 12 0.63 -30.56 34.51
CA PRO A 12 1.87 -29.84 34.28
C PRO A 12 2.12 -28.95 35.49
N SER A 13 3.28 -29.13 36.13
CA SER A 13 3.72 -28.30 37.25
C SER A 13 3.61 -26.82 36.87
N GLU A 14 3.01 -25.98 37.74
CA GLU A 14 2.87 -24.52 37.53
C GLU A 14 4.20 -23.82 37.22
N SER A 15 5.33 -24.46 37.54
CA SER A 15 6.69 -24.01 37.18
C SER A 15 7.05 -24.16 35.70
N THR A 16 6.20 -24.80 34.88
CA THR A 16 6.38 -24.93 33.41
C THR A 16 5.48 -23.95 32.64
N ILE A 17 5.10 -22.83 33.25
CA ILE A 17 4.66 -21.66 32.47
C ILE A 17 5.94 -21.08 31.84
N ALA A 18 6.37 -21.70 30.74
CA ALA A 18 7.37 -21.08 29.87
C ALA A 18 6.90 -19.65 29.62
N PRO A 19 7.75 -18.63 29.81
CA PRO A 19 7.35 -17.26 29.60
C PRO A 19 6.69 -17.22 28.23
N GLU A 20 5.45 -16.74 28.17
CA GLU A 20 4.73 -16.60 26.92
C GLU A 20 5.59 -15.67 26.06
N VAL A 21 6.45 -16.26 25.23
CA VAL A 21 7.31 -15.53 24.33
C VAL A 21 6.31 -14.94 23.37
N LYS A 22 5.91 -13.70 23.65
CA LYS A 22 5.20 -12.85 22.71
C LYS A 22 6.09 -12.83 21.50
N SER A 23 5.84 -13.76 20.60
CA SER A 23 6.45 -13.88 19.29
C SER A 23 6.31 -12.50 18.70
N ARG A 24 7.39 -11.72 18.80
CA ARG A 24 7.49 -10.42 18.17
C ARG A 24 7.57 -10.81 16.70
N ARG A 25 6.40 -10.97 16.08
CA ARG A 25 6.29 -11.19 14.65
C ARG A 25 6.92 -9.95 14.03
N VAL A 26 8.20 -10.04 13.68
CA VAL A 26 8.89 -8.96 12.98
C VAL A 26 8.41 -9.03 11.54
N ILE A 27 7.14 -8.68 11.32
CA ILE A 27 6.69 -8.16 10.04
C ILE A 27 7.78 -7.16 9.63
N HIS A 28 8.36 -7.34 8.44
CA HIS A 28 9.55 -6.62 7.96
C HIS A 28 9.73 -5.25 8.62
N SER A 29 10.95 -4.94 9.10
CA SER A 29 11.25 -3.65 9.75
C SER A 29 10.51 -2.51 9.03
N PRO A 30 9.78 -1.64 9.77
CA PRO A 30 8.95 -0.61 9.15
C PRO A 30 9.73 0.28 8.19
N LEU A 31 11.05 0.43 8.43
CA LEU A 31 11.97 1.12 7.55
C LEU A 31 12.12 0.40 6.19
N VAL A 32 12.28 -0.92 6.18
CA VAL A 32 12.38 -1.71 4.95
C VAL A 32 11.08 -1.63 4.14
N LEU A 33 9.92 -1.72 4.81
CA LEU A 33 8.62 -1.55 4.14
C LEU A 33 8.47 -0.15 3.54
N SER A 34 8.90 0.89 4.27
CA SER A 34 8.85 2.26 3.73
C SER A 34 9.76 2.45 2.51
N ILE A 35 10.95 1.83 2.49
CA ILE A 35 11.83 1.89 1.32
C ILE A 35 11.18 1.18 0.12
N GLN A 36 10.64 -0.01 0.34
CA GLN A 36 9.94 -0.76 -0.72
C GLN A 36 8.74 0.02 -1.25
N TRP A 37 7.95 0.65 -0.36
CA TRP A 37 6.86 1.54 -0.74
C TRP A 37 7.36 2.68 -1.63
N THR A 38 8.39 3.41 -1.19
CA THR A 38 8.95 4.53 -1.95
C THR A 38 9.41 4.08 -3.33
N VAL A 39 10.15 2.97 -3.44
CA VAL A 39 10.60 2.45 -4.73
C VAL A 39 9.42 2.09 -5.63
N VAL A 40 8.41 1.38 -5.10
CA VAL A 40 7.23 0.99 -5.88
C VAL A 40 6.45 2.22 -6.35
N VAL A 41 6.24 3.23 -5.50
CA VAL A 41 5.58 4.48 -5.89
C VAL A 41 6.36 5.19 -6.99
N LEU A 42 7.69 5.36 -6.83
CA LEU A 42 8.52 6.05 -7.81
C LEU A 42 8.51 5.36 -9.18
N VAL A 43 8.59 4.04 -9.22
CA VAL A 43 8.49 3.28 -10.48
C VAL A 43 7.08 3.43 -11.06
N ASN A 44 6.03 3.33 -10.24
CA ASN A 44 4.65 3.47 -10.71
C ASN A 44 4.30 4.88 -11.21
N LEU A 45 5.12 5.90 -10.91
CA LEU A 45 4.90 7.28 -11.33
C LEU A 45 5.40 7.61 -12.74
N ILE A 46 6.25 6.77 -13.34
CA ILE A 46 6.86 7.07 -14.65
C ILE A 46 5.78 7.38 -15.71
N VAL A 47 4.85 6.45 -15.92
CA VAL A 47 3.79 6.62 -16.92
C VAL A 47 2.81 7.75 -16.55
N PRO A 48 2.23 7.78 -15.34
CA PRO A 48 1.35 8.88 -14.94
C PRO A 48 1.99 10.26 -15.09
N TYR A 49 3.26 10.40 -14.75
CA TYR A 49 3.97 11.67 -14.86
C TYR A 49 4.15 12.10 -16.31
N LEU A 50 4.52 11.17 -17.21
CA LEU A 50 4.65 11.44 -18.64
C LEU A 50 3.31 11.82 -19.28
N LEU A 51 2.22 11.14 -18.91
CA LEU A 51 0.88 11.43 -19.41
C LEU A 51 0.33 12.75 -18.86
N ALA A 52 0.50 12.99 -17.55
CA ALA A 52 0.00 14.19 -16.89
C ALA A 52 0.80 15.46 -17.23
N GLY A 53 2.09 15.32 -17.57
CA GLY A 53 2.94 16.43 -17.98
C GLY A 53 2.42 17.16 -19.22
N GLY A 54 1.73 16.45 -20.13
CA GLY A 54 1.08 17.07 -21.28
C GLY A 54 -0.26 17.77 -20.97
N MET A 55 -0.86 17.52 -19.80
CA MET A 55 -2.21 17.96 -19.42
C MET A 55 -2.22 18.95 -18.25
N THR A 56 -1.05 19.42 -17.81
CA THR A 56 -0.93 20.32 -16.67
C THR A 56 -0.39 21.68 -17.08
N GLY A 57 -1.02 22.74 -16.57
CA GLY A 57 -0.46 24.08 -16.68
C GLY A 57 0.78 24.26 -15.79
N PRO A 58 1.44 25.43 -15.82
CA PRO A 58 2.68 25.68 -15.06
C PRO A 58 2.56 25.41 -13.55
N MET A 59 1.37 25.66 -12.99
CA MET A 59 1.06 25.40 -11.57
C MET A 59 0.57 23.98 -11.29
N GLY A 60 0.10 23.26 -12.31
CA GLY A 60 -0.37 21.87 -12.17
C GLY A 60 0.75 20.91 -11.79
N GLY A 61 1.97 21.15 -12.28
CA GLY A 61 3.15 20.35 -11.91
C GLY A 61 3.43 20.34 -10.40
N TRP A 62 3.25 21.48 -9.72
CA TRP A 62 3.37 21.55 -8.25
C TRP A 62 2.27 20.76 -7.54
N GLY A 63 1.07 20.73 -8.10
CA GLY A 63 -0.04 19.93 -7.58
C GLY A 63 0.26 18.43 -7.65
N ILE A 64 0.79 17.97 -8.79
CA ILE A 64 1.25 16.58 -8.96
C ILE A 64 2.34 16.25 -7.94
N PHE A 65 3.37 17.11 -7.84
CA PHE A 65 4.48 16.91 -6.91
C PHE A 65 3.99 16.76 -5.46
N LEU A 66 3.12 17.67 -5.00
CA LEU A 66 2.58 17.59 -3.65
C LEU A 66 1.72 16.32 -3.45
N GLY A 67 0.93 15.93 -4.45
CA GLY A 67 0.14 14.69 -4.41
C GLY A 67 1.01 13.45 -4.23
N VAL A 68 2.13 13.38 -4.96
CA VAL A 68 3.12 12.31 -4.80
C VAL A 68 3.72 12.30 -3.40
N VAL A 69 4.11 13.46 -2.88
CA VAL A 69 4.64 13.58 -1.51
C VAL A 69 3.63 13.08 -0.48
N LEU A 70 2.35 13.42 -0.61
CA LEU A 70 1.30 12.92 0.29
C LEU A 70 1.18 11.39 0.25
N VAL A 71 1.25 10.78 -0.93
CA VAL A 71 1.23 9.31 -1.08
C VAL A 71 2.47 8.65 -0.44
N LEU A 72 3.64 9.27 -0.56
CA LEU A 72 4.86 8.78 0.09
C LEU A 72 4.77 8.87 1.62
N LEU A 73 4.31 10.01 2.14
CA LEU A 73 4.09 10.20 3.58
C LEU A 73 3.04 9.23 4.13
N PHE A 74 1.96 9.00 3.39
CA PHE A 74 0.95 8.01 3.74
C PHE A 74 1.56 6.61 3.86
N GLY A 75 2.38 6.19 2.90
CA GLY A 75 3.06 4.89 2.96
C GLY A 75 4.02 4.76 4.13
N PHE A 76 4.76 5.82 4.46
CA PHE A 76 5.65 5.83 5.62
C PHE A 76 4.88 5.67 6.94
N TRP A 77 3.75 6.38 7.09
CA TRP A 77 2.86 6.21 8.23
C TRP A 77 2.22 4.82 8.26
N ALA A 78 1.67 4.36 7.13
CA ALA A 78 1.02 3.06 7.00
C ALA A 78 1.97 1.89 7.26
N SER A 79 3.27 2.04 6.96
CA SER A 79 4.28 1.02 7.22
C SER A 79 4.45 0.72 8.72
N ARG A 80 4.06 1.66 9.59
CA ARG A 80 4.03 1.47 11.04
C ARG A 80 2.66 1.02 11.55
N ALA A 81 1.59 1.61 11.02
CA ALA A 81 0.24 1.36 11.50
C ALA A 81 -0.34 0.03 11.00
N ILE A 82 -0.13 -0.31 9.73
CA ILE A 82 -0.74 -1.45 9.03
C ILE A 82 0.27 -2.15 8.10
N PRO A 83 1.37 -2.71 8.64
CA PRO A 83 2.50 -3.20 7.84
C PRO A 83 2.11 -4.35 6.88
N MET A 84 1.13 -5.16 7.24
CA MET A 84 0.62 -6.22 6.36
C MET A 84 -0.11 -5.64 5.13
N GLY A 85 -0.88 -4.56 5.31
CA GLY A 85 -1.55 -3.87 4.20
C GLY A 85 -0.55 -3.24 3.24
N VAL A 86 0.50 -2.60 3.79
CA VAL A 86 1.62 -2.07 2.99
C VAL A 86 2.34 -3.18 2.23
N LEU A 87 2.66 -4.30 2.88
CA LEU A 87 3.31 -5.44 2.23
C LEU A 87 2.50 -5.96 1.03
N LEU A 88 1.18 -6.15 1.21
CA LEU A 88 0.29 -6.58 0.12
C LEU A 88 0.30 -5.55 -1.02
N THR A 89 0.15 -4.28 -0.67
CA THR A 89 0.13 -3.17 -1.63
C THR A 89 1.44 -3.07 -2.41
N VAL A 90 2.60 -3.18 -1.75
CA VAL A 90 3.92 -3.18 -2.40
C VAL A 90 4.04 -4.35 -3.38
N ARG A 91 3.67 -5.56 -2.97
CA ARG A 91 3.80 -6.76 -3.80
C ARG A 91 2.88 -6.71 -5.03
N GLY A 92 1.62 -6.30 -4.86
CA GLY A 92 0.74 -6.09 -6.01
C GLY A 92 1.10 -4.86 -6.83
N GLY A 93 1.69 -3.83 -6.20
CA GLY A 93 2.20 -2.64 -6.87
C GLY A 93 3.37 -2.92 -7.82
N VAL A 94 4.13 -4.00 -7.60
CA VAL A 94 5.08 -4.51 -8.59
C VAL A 94 4.36 -5.02 -9.84
N LEU A 95 3.23 -5.71 -9.71
CA LEU A 95 2.43 -6.13 -10.86
C LEU A 95 1.82 -4.94 -11.60
N VAL A 96 1.35 -3.93 -10.85
CA VAL A 96 0.89 -2.66 -11.46
C VAL A 96 2.05 -1.98 -12.20
N ALA A 97 3.26 -1.94 -11.64
CA ALA A 97 4.42 -1.38 -12.32
C ALA A 97 4.74 -2.13 -13.63
N LEU A 98 4.64 -3.47 -13.63
CA LEU A 98 4.81 -4.26 -14.86
C LEU A 98 3.76 -3.94 -15.92
N SER A 99 2.56 -3.49 -15.53
CA SER A 99 1.57 -3.02 -16.50
C SER A 99 1.96 -1.72 -17.20
N GLN A 100 3.03 -1.03 -16.81
CA GLN A 100 3.46 0.18 -17.51
C GLN A 100 3.92 -0.05 -18.94
N PHE A 101 4.36 -1.27 -19.30
CA PHE A 101 4.67 -1.61 -20.69
C PHE A 101 3.44 -1.51 -21.60
N PHE A 102 2.25 -1.79 -21.07
CA PHE A 102 0.96 -1.61 -21.72
C PHE A 102 0.03 -0.91 -20.73
N PRO A 103 0.05 0.44 -20.66
CA PRO A 103 -0.40 1.23 -19.51
C PRO A 103 -1.92 1.26 -19.29
N LEU A 104 -2.63 0.18 -19.63
CA LEU A 104 -4.07 0.02 -19.50
C LEU A 104 -4.57 0.28 -18.09
N ILE A 105 -3.91 -0.29 -17.06
CA ILE A 105 -4.33 -0.09 -15.66
C ILE A 105 -4.20 1.38 -15.25
N HIS A 106 -3.12 2.05 -15.68
CA HIS A 106 -2.86 3.44 -15.37
C HIS A 106 -3.86 4.37 -16.09
N LEU A 107 -4.14 4.08 -17.37
CA LEU A 107 -5.13 4.81 -18.15
C LEU A 107 -6.53 4.65 -17.56
N LEU A 108 -6.94 3.44 -17.21
CA LEU A 108 -8.23 3.18 -16.57
C LEU A 108 -8.34 3.87 -15.21
N ALA A 109 -7.29 3.83 -14.39
CA ALA A 109 -7.28 4.55 -13.11
C ALA A 109 -7.41 6.07 -13.30
N GLY A 110 -6.71 6.64 -14.28
CA GLY A 110 -6.85 8.05 -14.64
C GLY A 110 -8.25 8.41 -15.13
N MET A 111 -8.83 7.59 -16.02
CA MET A 111 -10.20 7.78 -16.51
C MET A 111 -11.23 7.70 -15.39
N LEU A 112 -11.11 6.73 -14.49
CA LEU A 112 -11.99 6.61 -13.32
C LEU A 112 -11.85 7.80 -12.37
N SER A 113 -10.63 8.30 -12.17
CA SER A 113 -10.38 9.51 -11.38
C SER A 113 -11.04 10.75 -12.01
N ILE A 114 -10.91 10.94 -13.32
CA ILE A 114 -11.55 12.04 -14.06
C ILE A 114 -13.08 11.94 -13.98
N ASP A 115 -13.64 10.76 -14.24
CA ASP A 115 -15.09 10.53 -14.17
C ASP A 115 -15.64 10.80 -12.76
N PHE A 116 -14.93 10.35 -11.72
CA PHE A 116 -15.29 10.64 -10.33
C PHE A 116 -15.34 12.16 -10.06
N HIS A 117 -14.32 12.92 -10.49
CA HIS A 117 -14.29 14.37 -10.28
C HIS A 117 -15.36 15.10 -11.11
N ARG A 118 -15.63 14.62 -12.32
CA ARG A 118 -16.69 15.17 -13.19
C ARG A 118 -18.08 14.96 -12.57
N ARG A 119 -18.36 13.79 -12.00
CA ARG A 119 -19.65 13.49 -11.36
C ARG A 119 -19.86 14.22 -10.04
N THR A 120 -18.79 14.41 -9.27
CA THR A 120 -18.87 15.11 -7.98
C THR A 120 -18.87 16.63 -8.12
N GLY A 121 -18.44 17.16 -9.27
CA GLY A 121 -18.36 18.60 -9.52
C GLY A 121 -17.25 19.31 -8.73
N ILE A 122 -16.34 18.57 -8.08
CA ILE A 122 -15.25 19.12 -7.28
C ILE A 122 -14.24 19.87 -8.17
N ILE A 123 -13.95 19.33 -9.36
CA ILE A 123 -13.13 20.00 -10.37
C ILE A 123 -14.06 20.47 -11.49
N PRO A 124 -14.01 21.75 -11.90
CA PRO A 124 -14.81 22.25 -13.02
C PRO A 124 -14.55 21.46 -14.30
N ALA A 125 -15.61 21.04 -14.99
CA ALA A 125 -15.51 20.22 -16.21
C ALA A 125 -14.63 20.85 -17.29
N GLU A 126 -14.69 22.17 -17.44
CA GLU A 126 -13.88 22.95 -18.38
C GLU A 126 -12.37 22.77 -18.16
N GLN A 127 -11.92 22.59 -16.91
CA GLN A 127 -10.50 22.36 -16.60
C GLN A 127 -10.06 20.94 -16.99
N LEU A 128 -10.94 19.96 -16.79
CA LEU A 128 -10.69 18.57 -17.17
C LEU A 128 -10.63 18.41 -18.69
N ASP A 129 -11.54 19.07 -19.41
CA ASP A 129 -11.69 18.93 -20.86
C ASP A 129 -10.59 19.64 -21.64
N ARG A 130 -10.15 20.81 -21.15
CA ARG A 130 -9.09 21.61 -21.81
C ARG A 130 -7.67 21.17 -21.45
N GLY A 131 -7.49 20.25 -20.50
CA GLY A 131 -6.16 19.82 -20.07
C GLY A 131 -5.30 20.96 -19.51
N ASN A 132 -5.93 21.94 -18.84
CA ASN A 132 -5.23 23.04 -18.17
C ASN A 132 -5.52 22.98 -16.67
N LEU A 133 -5.05 21.90 -16.04
CA LEU A 133 -5.28 21.68 -14.62
C LEU A 133 -4.43 22.65 -13.79
N GLY A 134 -5.10 23.42 -12.94
CA GLY A 134 -4.45 24.22 -11.89
C GLY A 134 -3.88 23.35 -10.77
N PHE A 135 -3.21 24.00 -9.80
CA PHE A 135 -2.56 23.33 -8.68
C PHE A 135 -3.49 22.35 -7.92
N LEU A 136 -4.65 22.84 -7.46
CA LEU A 136 -5.57 22.04 -6.65
C LEU A 136 -6.19 20.89 -7.45
N SER A 137 -6.60 21.16 -8.70
CA SER A 137 -7.18 20.15 -9.59
C SER A 137 -6.18 19.04 -9.91
N ALA A 138 -4.92 19.39 -10.20
CA ALA A 138 -3.85 18.42 -10.44
C ALA A 138 -3.51 17.62 -9.17
N LEU A 139 -3.50 18.25 -8.00
CA LEU A 139 -3.32 17.59 -6.70
C LEU A 139 -4.41 16.53 -6.46
N LEU A 140 -5.68 16.92 -6.58
CA LEU A 140 -6.83 16.04 -6.36
C LEU A 140 -6.85 14.87 -7.35
N LEU A 141 -6.58 15.15 -8.64
CA LEU A 141 -6.50 14.12 -9.66
C LEU A 141 -5.36 13.13 -9.40
N THR A 142 -4.20 13.63 -8.95
CA THR A 142 -3.05 12.80 -8.59
C THR A 142 -3.34 11.92 -7.39
N VAL A 143 -3.89 12.48 -6.30
CA VAL A 143 -4.21 11.74 -5.08
C VAL A 143 -5.27 10.68 -5.34
N SER A 144 -6.31 10.99 -6.11
CA SER A 144 -7.36 10.02 -6.45
C SER A 144 -6.87 8.93 -7.40
N THR A 145 -6.12 9.27 -8.45
CA THR A 145 -5.50 8.28 -9.35
C THR A 145 -4.55 7.37 -8.56
N GLY A 146 -3.70 7.95 -7.72
CA GLY A 146 -2.81 7.22 -6.82
C GLY A 146 -3.60 6.31 -5.88
N GLY A 147 -4.68 6.80 -5.27
CA GLY A 147 -5.56 6.01 -4.42
C GLY A 147 -6.18 4.80 -5.14
N ILE A 148 -6.66 4.98 -6.36
CA ILE A 148 -7.21 3.89 -7.19
C ILE A 148 -6.11 2.85 -7.48
N LEU A 149 -4.93 3.29 -7.91
CA LEU A 149 -3.80 2.39 -8.17
C LEU A 149 -3.35 1.66 -6.90
N LEU A 150 -3.37 2.31 -5.74
CA LEU A 150 -3.08 1.67 -4.45
C LEU A 150 -4.13 0.62 -4.08
N MET A 151 -5.42 0.88 -4.31
CA MET A 151 -6.47 -0.11 -4.09
C MET A 151 -6.33 -1.32 -5.02
N ILE A 152 -6.05 -1.09 -6.31
CA ILE A 152 -5.78 -2.16 -7.27
C ILE A 152 -4.54 -2.97 -6.84
N SER A 153 -3.46 -2.28 -6.46
CA SER A 153 -2.23 -2.90 -5.96
C SER A 153 -2.48 -3.76 -4.73
N CYS A 154 -3.27 -3.26 -3.77
CA CYS A 154 -3.64 -4.03 -2.59
C CYS A 154 -4.48 -5.27 -2.97
N GLY A 155 -5.48 -5.12 -3.85
CA GLY A 155 -6.29 -6.23 -4.36
C GLY A 155 -5.46 -7.32 -5.05
N LEU A 156 -4.54 -6.92 -5.93
CA LEU A 156 -3.58 -7.84 -6.56
C LEU A 156 -2.67 -8.51 -5.53
N GLY A 157 -2.24 -7.79 -4.50
CA GLY A 157 -1.48 -8.34 -3.38
C GLY A 157 -2.26 -9.41 -2.60
N VAL A 158 -3.55 -9.19 -2.37
CA VAL A 158 -4.45 -10.17 -1.73
C VAL A 158 -4.61 -11.41 -2.60
N ILE A 159 -4.84 -11.24 -3.91
CA ILE A 159 -4.92 -12.36 -4.86
C ILE A 159 -3.61 -13.16 -4.87
N LEU A 160 -2.46 -12.48 -4.95
CA LEU A 160 -1.14 -13.10 -4.85
C LEU A 160 -1.00 -13.90 -3.57
N LYS A 161 -1.43 -13.36 -2.43
CA LYS A 161 -1.39 -14.06 -1.14
C LYS A 161 -2.26 -15.32 -1.13
N TRP A 162 -3.39 -15.31 -1.81
CA TRP A 162 -4.28 -16.48 -1.91
C TRP A 162 -3.69 -17.59 -2.76
N ILE A 163 -3.01 -17.27 -3.86
CA ILE A 163 -2.45 -18.28 -4.77
C ILE A 163 -1.05 -18.76 -4.35
N THR A 164 -0.32 -18.00 -3.54
CA THR A 164 1.04 -18.34 -3.14
C THR A 164 1.11 -18.98 -1.74
N PRO A 165 2.10 -19.85 -1.47
CA PRO A 165 2.26 -20.47 -0.17
C PRO A 165 2.40 -19.47 0.98
N SER A 166 1.71 -19.70 2.09
CA SER A 166 1.71 -18.82 3.27
C SER A 166 3.11 -18.51 3.83
N ARG A 167 4.07 -19.41 3.64
CA ARG A 167 5.49 -19.22 4.01
C ARG A 167 6.16 -18.02 3.35
N TRP A 168 5.67 -17.55 2.20
CA TRP A 168 6.24 -16.37 1.52
C TRP A 168 5.83 -15.05 2.17
N TRP A 169 4.83 -15.09 3.05
CA TRP A 169 4.24 -13.93 3.72
C TRP A 169 4.54 -13.88 5.21
N LYS A 170 5.13 -14.95 5.75
CA LYS A 170 5.56 -15.00 7.14
C LYS A 170 6.93 -14.34 7.27
N PRO A 171 7.13 -13.48 8.28
CA PRO A 171 8.46 -12.97 8.56
C PRO A 171 9.40 -14.14 8.91
N ARG A 172 10.63 -14.11 8.38
CA ARG A 172 11.65 -15.07 8.82
C ARG A 172 11.89 -14.86 10.29
N GLU A 173 11.71 -15.91 11.08
CA GLU A 173 12.17 -15.94 12.46
C GLU A 173 13.69 -15.80 12.42
N THR A 174 14.20 -14.60 12.68
CA THR A 174 15.61 -14.44 13.00
C THR A 174 15.82 -15.12 14.34
N VAL A 175 16.46 -16.29 14.32
CA VAL A 175 16.98 -16.95 15.52
C VAL A 175 17.87 -15.92 16.20
N ALA A 176 17.46 -15.44 17.37
CA ALA A 176 18.30 -14.58 18.18
C ALA A 176 19.53 -15.42 18.58
N SER A 177 20.68 -15.10 17.99
CA SER A 177 22.00 -15.62 18.36
C SER A 177 22.60 -14.81 19.48
#